data_AF-A0A359G1R8-F1
#
_entry.id   AF-A0A359G1R8-F1
#
_cell.length_a   1.000
_cell.length_b   1.000
_cell.length_c   1.000
_cell.angle_alpha   90.00
_cell.angle_beta   90.00
_cell.angle_gamma   90.00
#
_symmetry.space_group_name_H-M   'P 1'
#
loop_
_entity.id
_entity.type
_entity.pdbx_description
1 polymer ?
#
loop_
_entity_poly.entity_id
_entity_poly.type
_entity_poly.pdbx_seq_one_letter_code
_entity_poly.pdbx_strand_id
1 'polypeptide(L)'
;MAVQCSGGVLLTADDAPLFAVRDKRVLTAPAPPSVERQRVFDACAALGLEVDDEPLAPDRLARYDELFYADHRGITALGHCEGMPYMSLTAARIAAAMGRL
;
A
#
# COMPACT_ATOMS: atom_id res chain seq x y z
N MET A 1 0.13 12.54 9.42
CA MET A 1 -0.16 11.11 9.19
C MET A 1 1.00 10.30 9.70
N ALA A 2 0.75 9.22 10.43
CA ALA A 2 1.80 8.39 11.03
C ALA A 2 1.73 6.97 10.44
N VAL A 3 2.88 6.45 10.01
CA VAL A 3 3.04 5.04 9.65
C VAL A 3 3.38 4.28 10.94
N GLN A 4 2.62 3.24 11.26
CA GLN A 4 2.89 2.42 12.43
C GLN A 4 3.85 1.29 12.06
N CYS A 5 4.90 1.16 12.87
CA CYS A 5 5.89 0.11 12.77
C CYS A 5 5.85 -0.76 14.03
N SER A 6 5.82 -2.08 13.87
CA SER A 6 5.92 -3.04 14.97
C SER A 6 6.82 -4.19 14.57
N GLY A 7 7.75 -4.58 15.46
CA GLY A 7 8.69 -5.68 15.18
C GLY A 7 9.56 -5.48 13.94
N GLY A 8 9.81 -4.23 13.52
CA GLY A 8 10.56 -3.93 12.30
C GLY A 8 9.74 -4.03 11.01
N VAL A 9 8.40 -4.09 11.10
CA VAL A 9 7.49 -4.14 9.95
C VAL A 9 6.57 -2.94 9.98
N LEU A 10 6.46 -2.23 8.86
CA LEU A 10 5.48 -1.17 8.61
C LEU A 10 4.13 -1.84 8.31
N LEU A 11 3.11 -1.56 9.12
CA LEU A 11 1.84 -2.30 9.09
C LEU A 11 0.68 -1.45 8.58
N THR A 12 0.56 -0.23 9.10
CA THR A 12 -0.57 0.65 8.83
C THR A 12 -0.12 2.09 8.62
N ALA A 13 -0.96 2.86 7.95
CA ALA A 13 -0.92 4.32 8.00
C ALA A 13 -2.34 4.81 8.27
N ASP A 14 -2.49 5.74 9.22
CA ASP A 14 -3.81 6.25 9.63
C ASP A 14 -4.77 5.11 10.06
N ASP A 15 -4.24 4.13 10.79
CA ASP A 15 -4.92 2.92 11.26
C ASP A 15 -5.48 2.01 10.14
N ALA A 16 -5.10 2.26 8.89
CA ALA A 16 -5.51 1.50 7.72
C ALA A 16 -4.35 0.67 7.13
N PRO A 17 -4.62 -0.46 6.47
CA PRO A 17 -3.60 -1.33 5.90
C PRO A 17 -2.64 -0.59 4.96
N LEU A 18 -1.34 -0.77 5.19
CA LEU A 18 -0.29 -0.18 4.37
C LEU A 18 0.12 -1.10 3.22
N PHE A 19 0.41 -0.48 2.08
CA PHE A 19 0.91 -1.11 0.88
C PHE A 19 2.11 -0.33 0.35
N ALA A 20 3.01 -1.04 -0.31
CA ALA A 20 4.10 -0.46 -1.07
C ALA A 20 4.02 -0.90 -2.53
N VAL A 21 4.68 -0.16 -3.41
CA VAL A 21 4.96 -0.59 -4.78
C VAL A 21 6.46 -0.75 -4.92
N ARG A 22 6.88 -1.85 -5.55
CA ARG A 22 8.26 -2.08 -5.94
C ARG A 22 8.29 -2.85 -7.25
N ASP A 23 8.99 -2.32 -8.26
CA ASP A 23 9.12 -2.97 -9.56
C ASP A 23 7.76 -3.34 -10.19
N LYS A 24 6.76 -2.45 -10.03
CA LYS A 24 5.35 -2.61 -10.46
C LYS A 24 4.55 -3.72 -9.76
N ARG A 25 5.07 -4.27 -8.66
CA ARG A 25 4.35 -5.19 -7.77
C ARG A 25 3.84 -4.47 -6.55
N VAL A 26 2.68 -4.88 -6.06
CA VAL A 26 2.14 -4.38 -4.78
C VAL A 26 2.63 -5.30 -3.68
N LEU A 27 3.23 -4.72 -2.65
CA LEU A 27 3.71 -5.44 -1.48
C LEU A 27 2.83 -5.06 -0.28
N THR A 28 2.51 -6.04 0.57
CA THR A 28 1.89 -5.76 1.86
C THR A 28 2.33 -6.77 2.90
N ALA A 29 2.42 -6.33 4.14
CA ALA A 29 2.67 -7.25 5.23
C ALA A 29 1.51 -8.27 5.34
N PRO A 30 1.81 -9.54 5.67
CA PRO A 30 0.80 -10.50 6.07
C PRO A 30 0.00 -9.96 7.27
N ALA A 31 -1.32 -9.91 7.13
CA ALA A 31 -2.23 -9.42 8.16
C ALA A 31 -3.56 -10.19 8.10
N PRO A 32 -4.38 -10.14 9.15
CA PRO A 32 -5.73 -10.69 9.09
C PRO A 32 -6.53 -10.13 7.92
N PRO A 33 -7.48 -10.90 7.36
CA PRO A 33 -8.36 -10.41 6.31
C PRO A 33 -9.10 -9.13 6.73
N SER A 34 -9.19 -8.16 5.82
CA SER A 34 -10.03 -6.97 5.99
C SER A 34 -10.71 -6.63 4.67
N VAL A 35 -11.83 -5.91 4.75
CA VAL A 35 -12.58 -5.47 3.56
C VAL A 35 -11.69 -4.55 2.71
N GLU A 36 -10.95 -3.65 3.34
CA GLU A 36 -10.04 -2.71 2.69
C GLU A 36 -8.94 -3.44 1.92
N ARG A 37 -8.31 -4.46 2.52
CA ARG A 37 -7.31 -5.29 1.86
C ARG A 37 -7.91 -6.01 0.66
N GLN A 38 -9.07 -6.63 0.83
CA GLN A 38 -9.72 -7.36 -0.26
C GLN A 38 -10.04 -6.44 -1.44
N ARG A 39 -10.54 -5.22 -1.20
CA ARG A 39 -10.80 -4.26 -2.27
C ARG A 39 -9.54 -3.84 -3.02
N VAL A 40 -8.40 -3.71 -2.33
CA VAL A 40 -7.10 -3.48 -2.98
C VAL A 40 -6.71 -4.67 -3.85
N PHE A 41 -6.86 -5.89 -3.36
CA PHE A 41 -6.54 -7.11 -4.11
C PHE A 41 -7.42 -7.27 -5.35
N ASP A 42 -8.73 -7.02 -5.24
CA ASP A 42 -9.67 -7.07 -6.36
C ASP A 42 -9.31 -6.02 -7.42
N ALA A 43 -8.93 -4.81 -7.00
CA ALA A 43 -8.48 -3.76 -7.90
C ALA A 43 -7.13 -4.10 -8.57
N CYS A 44 -6.19 -4.71 -7.83
CA CYS A 44 -4.94 -5.20 -8.39
C CYS A 44 -5.20 -6.28 -9.44
N ALA A 45 -6.07 -7.24 -9.14
CA ALA A 45 -6.47 -8.29 -10.07
C ALA A 45 -7.12 -7.71 -11.34
N ALA A 46 -8.03 -6.75 -11.21
CA ALA A 46 -8.65 -6.06 -12.35
C ALA A 46 -7.64 -5.29 -13.22
N LEU A 47 -6.50 -4.88 -12.65
CA LEU A 47 -5.42 -4.18 -13.35
C LEU A 47 -4.30 -5.12 -13.83
N GLY A 48 -4.36 -6.41 -13.53
CA GLY A 48 -3.29 -7.37 -13.80
C GLY A 48 -2.00 -7.08 -13.01
N LEU A 49 -2.11 -6.47 -11.83
CA LEU A 49 -1.00 -6.23 -10.92
C LEU A 49 -0.79 -7.45 -10.01
N GLU A 50 0.46 -7.87 -9.87
CA GLU A 50 0.83 -8.90 -8.89
C GLU A 50 0.91 -8.30 -7.49
N VAL A 51 0.50 -9.10 -6.51
CA VAL A 51 0.54 -8.77 -5.09
C VAL A 51 1.37 -9.81 -4.36
N ASP A 52 2.38 -9.35 -3.63
CA ASP A 52 3.23 -10.21 -2.80
C ASP A 52 3.00 -9.93 -1.31
N ASP A 53 2.83 -11.02 -0.54
CA ASP A 53 2.82 -10.99 0.92
C ASP A 53 4.26 -10.90 1.46
N GLU A 54 4.88 -9.72 1.28
CA GLU A 54 6.22 -9.39 1.78
C GLU A 54 6.15 -8.31 2.88
N PRO A 55 6.67 -8.58 4.09
CA PRO A 55 6.77 -7.57 5.14
C PRO A 55 7.51 -6.30 4.69
N LEU A 56 6.89 -5.15 4.92
CA LEU A 56 7.46 -3.85 4.58
C LEU A 56 8.45 -3.41 5.67
N ALA A 57 9.75 -3.37 5.36
CA ALA A 57 10.76 -3.01 6.34
C ALA A 57 11.15 -1.50 6.28
N PRO A 58 11.32 -0.80 7.43
CA PRO A 58 11.72 0.61 7.47
C PRO A 58 13.07 0.90 6.80
N ASP A 59 14.04 -0.02 6.89
CA ASP A 59 15.36 0.10 6.25
C ASP A 59 15.30 -0.03 4.73
N ARG A 60 14.15 -0.46 4.18
CA ARG A 60 13.89 -0.59 2.75
C ARG A 60 13.05 0.54 2.17
N LEU A 61 12.73 1.59 2.93
CA LEU A 61 11.91 2.72 2.46
C LEU A 61 12.39 3.28 1.12
N ALA A 62 13.71 3.47 0.95
CA ALA A 62 14.30 3.97 -0.30
C ALA A 62 14.21 3.01 -1.51
N ARG A 63 13.72 1.77 -1.31
CA ARG A 63 13.51 0.77 -2.37
C ARG A 63 12.07 0.67 -2.82
N TYR A 64 11.13 1.33 -2.15
CA TYR A 64 9.74 1.38 -2.58
C TYR A 64 9.55 2.56 -3.53
N ASP A 65 8.84 2.31 -4.63
CA ASP A 65 8.49 3.32 -5.61
C ASP A 65 7.35 4.22 -5.09
N GLU A 66 6.40 3.61 -4.38
CA GLU A 66 5.20 4.25 -3.85
C GLU A 66 4.83 3.65 -2.49
N LEU A 67 4.21 4.44 -1.61
CA LEU A 67 3.54 3.97 -0.42
C LEU A 67 2.09 4.48 -0.43
N PHE A 68 1.14 3.65 -0.04
CA PHE A 68 -0.26 4.05 0.06
C PHE A 68 -0.99 3.20 1.11
N TYR A 69 -2.11 3.71 1.61
CA TYR A 69 -3.03 2.94 2.45
C TYR A 69 -4.45 2.96 1.87
N ALA A 70 -5.27 2.01 2.31
CA ALA A 70 -6.64 1.87 1.87
C ALA A 70 -7.61 1.88 3.07
N ASP A 71 -8.60 2.77 3.05
CA ASP A 71 -9.66 2.82 4.04
C ASP A 71 -11.06 2.83 3.37
N HIS A 72 -12.10 3.09 4.15
CA HIS A 72 -13.47 3.20 3.64
C HIS A 72 -13.68 4.30 2.58
N ARG A 73 -12.78 5.29 2.49
CA ARG A 73 -12.82 6.40 1.52
C ARG A 73 -12.11 6.04 0.21
N GLY A 74 -11.24 5.03 0.24
CA GLY A 74 -10.49 4.55 -0.93
C GLY A 74 -8.99 4.53 -0.65
N ILE A 75 -8.20 4.90 -1.66
CA ILE A 75 -6.74 4.89 -1.59
C ILE A 75 -6.23 6.28 -1.27
N THR A 76 -5.28 6.35 -0.34
CA THR A 76 -4.49 7.56 -0.07
C THR A 76 -3.01 7.25 -0.26
N ALA A 77 -2.38 7.93 -1.22
CA ALA A 77 -0.94 7.82 -1.44
C ALA A 77 -0.16 8.71 -0.47
N LEU A 78 0.96 8.19 0.04
CA LEU A 78 1.89 8.93 0.87
C LEU A 78 2.81 9.74 -0.03
N GLY A 79 2.86 11.06 0.15
CA GLY A 79 3.86 11.91 -0.52
C GLY A 79 5.26 11.77 0.07
N HIS A 80 5.36 11.37 1.35
CA HIS A 80 6.61 11.07 2.02
C HIS A 80 6.43 10.11 3.21
N CYS A 81 7.49 9.43 3.63
CA CYS A 81 7.58 8.64 4.87
C CYS A 81 9.02 8.71 5.41
N GLU A 82 9.21 9.08 6.69
CA GLU A 82 10.54 9.25 7.30
C GLU A 82 11.53 10.09 6.45
N GLY A 83 11.03 11.17 5.82
CA GLY A 83 11.82 12.04 4.95
C GLY A 83 12.04 11.52 3.52
N MET A 84 11.67 10.28 3.21
CA MET A 84 11.71 9.73 1.85
C MET A 84 10.50 10.18 1.04
N PRO A 85 10.66 10.85 -0.13
CA PRO A 85 9.56 11.25 -0.98
C PRO A 85 9.07 10.08 -1.86
N TYR A 86 7.79 10.06 -2.19
CA TYR A 86 7.19 9.05 -3.09
C TYR A 86 6.28 9.70 -4.14
N MET A 87 6.19 9.02 -5.28
CA MET A 87 5.20 9.31 -6.33
C MET A 87 3.95 8.43 -6.13
N SER A 88 2.89 8.69 -6.90
CA SER A 88 1.58 8.05 -6.70
C SER A 88 0.91 7.52 -7.98
N LEU A 89 1.70 6.97 -8.91
CA LEU A 89 1.20 6.53 -10.22
C LEU A 89 0.33 5.28 -10.13
N THR A 90 0.86 4.22 -9.52
CA THR A 90 0.20 2.92 -9.36
C THR A 90 -0.91 3.02 -8.33
N ALA A 91 -0.68 3.72 -7.22
CA ALA A 91 -1.71 4.00 -6.21
C ALA A 91 -2.93 4.71 -6.83
N ALA A 92 -2.72 5.72 -7.69
CA ALA A 92 -3.82 6.40 -8.38
C ALA A 92 -4.58 5.47 -9.35
N ARG A 93 -3.88 4.55 -10.03
CA ARG A 93 -4.52 3.55 -10.90
C ARG A 93 -5.37 2.57 -10.10
N ILE A 94 -4.87 2.10 -8.96
CA ILE A 94 -5.61 1.22 -8.04
C ILE A 94 -6.86 1.95 -7.52
N ALA A 95 -6.72 3.22 -7.09
CA ALA A 95 -7.84 4.05 -6.65
C ALA A 95 -8.95 4.15 -7.70
N ALA A 96 -8.57 4.40 -8.96
CA ALA A 96 -9.50 4.51 -10.08
C ALA A 96 -10.20 3.17 -10.40
N ALA A 97 -9.52 2.04 -10.20
CA ALA A 97 -10.11 0.71 -10.37
C ALA A 97 -11.08 0.37 -9.23
N MET A 98 -10.73 0.68 -7.98
CA MET A 98 -11.60 0.44 -6.81
C MET A 98 -12.94 1.18 -6.90
N GLY A 99 -12.99 2.36 -7.54
CA GLY A 99 -14.23 3.10 -7.76
C GLY A 99 -15.17 2.49 -8.81
N ARG A 100 -14.79 1.38 -9.45
CA ARG A 100 -15.55 0.68 -10.49
C ARG A 100 -15.98 -0.73 -10.09
N LEU A 101 -15.58 -1.19 -8.91
CA LEU A 101 -15.94 -2.46 -8.28
C LEU A 101 -17.14 -2.24 -7.36
#